data_AF-A0AAV7ZY83-F1
#
_entry.id   AF-A0AAV7ZY83-F1
#
_cell.length_a   1.000
_cell.length_b   1.000
_cell.length_c   1.000
_cell.angle_alpha   90.00
_cell.angle_beta   90.00
_cell.angle_gamma   90.00
#
_symmetry.space_group_name_H-M   'P 1'
#
loop_
_entity.id
_entity.type
_entity.pdbx_description
1 polymer ?
#
loop_
_entity_poly.entity_id
_entity_poly.type
_entity_poly.pdbx_seq_one_letter_code
_entity_poly.pdbx_strand_id
1 'polypeptide(L)'
;MGFRKQALILYLVEFFFYVTFWILSGLPNLKSFFYNEVKNYAYETCVIDLAIFALIRIIFLLGIYMNGLSRPLWPSILMSTITSFLSISKGVYFFRKSPVNYFFKDLIIILNFIFGFYETYLIYLANKKTKEEEDKSINTPSEEIIDDFERIDRGTLAESFNKNRISQNLIQGFHESYCLKAHSPNSEYALWINYYLFRPGKTLKTPYAEIITILYNSKLNEHIVVRKTFSVNQVTFSNTKFDIKIGKSRMSSNGAIGNIKGEGFSFHSDQETDPLLINGYNEQVENEINWDLSFSSFENPLRLFEKEFYYKDKPKHFKMIHVCPSPFCLFGGAISSQKFGDLEVDGWTGSQTHSWGNSYPKNRIYATVYGFDSRPRNCIEVLSDVVNVGLFKRRIFIMVLRYQDKEIRLNSLYRGSKAKSTVEYTEMFDWVFQTQSSQLTFQGTISAPRDSFITLPVRNENLIVRELLISTKASFTLRITEKKSGKVDVLKSENKCFFEIITNDYNQSKYDI
;
A
#
# COMPACT_ATOMS: atom_id res chain seq x y z
N MET A 1 23.94 -3.27 28.41
CA MET A 1 24.42 -2.74 29.70
C MET A 1 23.33 -2.17 30.62
N GLY A 2 22.19 -1.66 30.11
CA GLY A 2 21.14 -1.04 30.96
C GLY A 2 20.37 -1.98 31.89
N PHE A 3 20.08 -3.21 31.46
CA PHE A 3 19.22 -4.14 32.22
C PHE A 3 19.84 -4.61 33.55
N ARG A 4 21.16 -4.79 33.61
CA ARG A 4 21.88 -5.18 34.84
C ARG A 4 21.90 -4.06 35.90
N LYS A 5 21.94 -2.79 35.48
CA LYS A 5 21.85 -1.64 36.39
C LYS A 5 20.45 -1.51 37.01
N GLN A 6 19.41 -1.78 36.24
CA GLN A 6 18.02 -1.72 36.72
C GLN A 6 17.72 -2.84 37.73
N ALA A 7 18.20 -4.07 37.48
CA ALA A 7 18.08 -5.18 38.42
C ALA A 7 18.82 -4.92 39.75
N LEU A 8 19.99 -4.26 39.71
CA LEU A 8 20.74 -3.91 40.92
C LEU A 8 20.03 -2.85 41.78
N ILE A 9 19.37 -1.88 41.14
CA ILE A 9 18.57 -0.86 41.85
C ILE A 9 17.37 -1.50 42.54
N LEU A 10 16.70 -2.45 41.88
CA LEU A 10 15.60 -3.22 42.47
C LEU A 10 16.05 -4.00 43.72
N TYR A 11 17.18 -4.70 43.65
CA TYR A 11 17.73 -5.44 44.80
C TYR A 11 18.11 -4.54 45.97
N LEU A 12 18.65 -3.35 45.71
CA LEU A 12 19.01 -2.39 46.75
C LEU A 12 17.79 -1.78 47.44
N VAL A 13 16.71 -1.52 46.68
CA VAL A 13 15.44 -1.01 47.23
C VAL A 13 14.75 -2.08 48.08
N GLU A 14 14.70 -3.34 47.63
CA GLU A 14 14.17 -4.45 48.44
C GLU A 14 14.97 -4.64 49.74
N PHE A 15 16.30 -4.60 49.67
CA PHE A 15 17.17 -4.74 50.84
C PHE A 15 16.94 -3.63 51.87
N PHE A 16 16.85 -2.37 51.42
CA PHE A 16 16.59 -1.23 52.31
C PHE A 16 15.22 -1.33 52.99
N PHE A 17 14.21 -1.84 52.29
CA PHE A 17 12.88 -2.05 52.86
C PHE A 17 12.89 -3.15 53.93
N TYR A 18 13.57 -4.27 53.69
CA TYR A 18 13.69 -5.36 54.67
C TYR A 18 14.39 -4.93 55.96
N VAL A 19 15.46 -4.15 55.85
CA VAL A 19 16.21 -3.64 57.02
C VAL A 19 15.36 -2.63 57.81
N THR A 20 14.68 -1.72 57.12
CA THR A 20 13.80 -0.72 57.76
C THR A 20 12.62 -1.39 58.47
N PHE A 21 12.03 -2.42 57.86
CA PHE A 21 10.96 -3.21 58.43
C PHE A 21 11.41 -3.99 59.69
N TRP A 22 12.61 -4.58 59.67
CA TRP A 22 13.18 -5.28 60.83
C TRP A 22 13.36 -4.33 62.02
N ILE A 23 13.89 -3.11 61.77
CA ILE A 23 14.09 -2.08 62.80
C ILE A 23 12.75 -1.61 63.40
N LEU A 24 11.74 -1.35 62.55
CA LEU A 24 10.45 -0.83 63.00
C LEU A 24 9.60 -1.89 63.73
N SER A 25 9.74 -3.17 63.37
CA SER A 25 9.02 -4.29 64.01
C SER A 25 9.49 -4.61 65.45
N GLY A 26 10.65 -4.10 65.86
CA GLY A 26 11.21 -4.28 67.21
C GLY A 26 10.77 -3.23 68.25
N LEU A 27 9.96 -2.24 67.89
CA LEU A 27 9.58 -1.15 68.79
C LEU A 27 8.29 -1.49 69.60
N PRO A 28 8.33 -1.53 70.95
CA PRO A 28 7.22 -2.05 71.77
C PRO A 28 5.92 -1.20 71.81
N ASN A 29 5.94 0.05 71.36
CA ASN A 29 4.92 1.06 71.73
C ASN A 29 3.79 1.32 70.72
N LEU A 30 3.63 0.51 69.66
CA LEU A 30 2.52 0.67 68.69
C LEU A 30 1.30 -0.22 68.99
N LYS A 31 1.34 -1.03 70.05
CA LYS A 31 0.30 -2.02 70.38
C LYS A 31 -0.95 -1.47 71.08
N SER A 32 -0.91 -0.27 71.68
CA SER A 32 -2.01 0.24 72.52
C SER A 32 -3.00 1.18 71.83
N PHE A 33 -2.80 1.53 70.54
CA PHE A 33 -3.60 2.58 69.90
C PHE A 33 -4.80 2.08 69.06
N PHE A 34 -4.92 0.77 68.79
CA PHE A 34 -5.96 0.23 67.90
C PHE A 34 -6.71 -0.95 68.50
N TYR A 35 -7.19 -0.81 69.73
CA TYR A 35 -8.07 -1.78 70.36
C TYR A 35 -9.43 -1.13 70.63
N ASN A 36 -10.27 -1.08 69.60
CA ASN A 36 -11.75 -1.16 69.66
C ASN A 36 -12.36 -0.51 68.41
N GLU A 37 -12.60 -1.30 67.38
CA GLU A 37 -13.82 -1.32 66.54
C GLU A 37 -13.56 -2.13 65.27
N VAL A 38 -14.63 -2.66 64.68
CA VAL A 38 -14.64 -3.47 63.45
C VAL A 38 -14.35 -4.96 63.66
N LYS A 39 -15.37 -5.66 64.16
CA LYS A 39 -15.53 -7.11 63.94
C LYS A 39 -16.77 -7.32 63.05
N ASN A 40 -16.59 -8.19 62.04
CA ASN A 40 -17.59 -8.83 61.19
C ASN A 40 -18.19 -8.01 60.02
N TYR A 41 -17.51 -7.97 58.87
CA TYR A 41 -18.14 -8.04 57.51
C TYR A 41 -17.16 -8.20 56.32
N ALA A 42 -15.91 -8.66 56.51
CA ALA A 42 -14.86 -8.52 55.48
C ALA A 42 -14.25 -9.82 54.91
N TYR A 43 -14.84 -10.99 55.15
CA TYR A 43 -14.23 -12.26 54.72
C TYR A 43 -14.78 -12.81 53.40
N GLU A 44 -16.09 -12.72 53.13
CA GLU A 44 -16.68 -13.30 51.92
C GLU A 44 -16.46 -12.43 50.66
N THR A 45 -16.49 -11.10 50.81
CA THR A 45 -16.22 -10.15 49.71
C THR A 45 -14.77 -10.26 49.21
N CYS A 46 -13.80 -10.44 50.11
CA CYS A 46 -12.38 -10.38 49.76
C CYS A 46 -11.89 -11.59 48.94
N VAL A 47 -12.45 -12.79 49.16
CA VAL A 47 -12.12 -14.00 48.38
C VAL A 47 -12.73 -13.94 46.98
N ILE A 48 -13.95 -13.41 46.88
CA ILE A 48 -14.65 -13.21 45.61
C ILE A 48 -13.92 -12.16 44.76
N ASP A 49 -13.50 -11.05 45.36
CA ASP A 49 -12.75 -10.00 44.66
C ASP A 49 -11.41 -10.52 44.13
N LEU A 50 -10.64 -11.25 44.94
CA LEU A 50 -9.36 -11.85 44.51
C LEU A 50 -9.55 -12.88 43.37
N ALA A 51 -10.63 -13.65 43.39
CA ALA A 51 -10.95 -14.60 42.33
C ALA A 51 -11.37 -13.89 41.03
N ILE A 52 -12.18 -12.82 41.13
CA ILE A 52 -12.56 -11.99 39.99
C ILE A 52 -11.33 -11.31 39.37
N PHE A 53 -10.41 -10.79 40.19
CA PHE A 53 -9.17 -10.17 39.72
C PHE A 53 -8.25 -11.16 39.01
N ALA A 54 -8.12 -12.39 39.51
CA ALA A 54 -7.36 -13.44 38.84
C ALA A 54 -7.99 -13.80 37.48
N LEU A 55 -9.32 -13.88 37.41
CA LEU A 55 -10.05 -14.18 36.19
C LEU A 55 -9.88 -13.10 35.12
N ILE A 56 -9.98 -11.82 35.50
CA ILE A 56 -9.77 -10.68 34.59
C ILE A 56 -8.34 -10.70 34.01
N ARG A 57 -7.34 -11.00 34.84
CA ARG A 57 -5.94 -11.07 34.42
C ARG A 57 -5.69 -12.22 33.44
N ILE A 58 -6.33 -13.37 33.64
CA ILE A 58 -6.26 -14.53 32.73
C ILE A 58 -6.95 -14.24 31.40
N ILE A 59 -8.15 -13.64 31.40
CA ILE A 59 -8.88 -13.27 30.17
C ILE A 59 -8.07 -12.27 29.35
N PHE A 60 -7.43 -11.29 29.99
CA PHE A 60 -6.61 -10.29 29.31
C PHE A 60 -5.34 -10.90 28.68
N LEU A 61 -4.66 -11.81 29.40
CA LEU A 61 -3.51 -12.54 28.88
C LEU A 61 -3.87 -13.48 27.71
N LEU A 62 -5.05 -14.10 27.75
CA LEU A 62 -5.59 -14.89 26.64
C LEU A 62 -5.94 -14.02 25.43
N GLY A 63 -6.47 -12.80 25.63
CA GLY A 63 -6.71 -11.83 24.56
C GLY A 63 -5.41 -11.36 23.87
N ILE A 64 -4.32 -11.24 24.63
CA ILE A 64 -2.98 -10.96 24.07
C ILE A 64 -2.45 -12.17 23.27
N TYR A 65 -2.67 -13.39 23.76
CA TYR A 65 -2.27 -14.63 23.07
C TYR A 65 -3.01 -14.85 21.73
N MET A 66 -4.33 -14.63 21.72
CA MET A 66 -5.17 -14.79 20.53
C MET A 66 -4.84 -13.79 19.40
N ASN A 67 -4.15 -12.69 19.71
CA ASN A 67 -3.68 -11.70 18.74
C ASN A 67 -2.33 -12.05 18.08
N GLY A 68 -1.84 -13.29 18.22
CA GLY A 68 -0.82 -13.85 17.32
C GLY A 68 0.64 -13.51 17.65
N LEU A 69 0.98 -13.31 18.93
CA LEU A 69 2.37 -13.12 19.37
C LEU A 69 3.11 -14.46 19.44
N SER A 70 4.10 -14.66 18.57
CA SER A 70 4.95 -15.87 18.54
C SER A 70 6.20 -15.76 19.43
N ARG A 71 6.22 -16.52 20.55
CA ARG A 71 7.36 -16.97 21.43
C ARG A 71 8.18 -15.91 22.21
N PRO A 72 9.02 -16.26 23.23
CA PRO A 72 9.13 -17.44 24.12
C PRO A 72 9.03 -17.09 25.64
N LEU A 73 8.48 -15.93 26.02
CA LEU A 73 8.48 -15.43 27.42
C LEU A 73 7.37 -16.02 28.32
N TRP A 74 6.52 -16.88 27.77
CA TRP A 74 5.32 -17.40 28.42
C TRP A 74 5.59 -18.21 29.71
N PRO A 75 6.59 -19.12 29.75
CA PRO A 75 6.87 -19.90 30.96
C PRO A 75 7.29 -19.02 32.15
N SER A 76 8.07 -17.97 31.88
CA SER A 76 8.56 -17.02 32.89
C SER A 76 7.45 -16.11 33.44
N ILE A 77 6.53 -15.64 32.59
CA ILE A 77 5.40 -14.79 33.01
C ILE A 77 4.38 -15.62 33.82
N LEU A 78 4.11 -16.85 33.36
CA LEU A 78 3.22 -17.77 34.08
C LEU A 78 3.81 -18.15 35.44
N MET A 79 5.10 -18.48 35.51
CA MET A 79 5.76 -18.79 36.78
C MET A 79 5.87 -17.59 37.72
N SER A 80 6.14 -16.39 37.23
CA SER A 80 6.10 -15.16 38.04
C SER A 80 4.71 -14.98 38.65
N THR A 81 3.65 -15.11 37.84
CA THR A 81 2.27 -14.93 38.30
C THR A 81 1.86 -15.97 39.34
N ILE A 82 2.23 -17.25 39.14
CA ILE A 82 1.99 -18.34 40.10
C ILE A 82 2.77 -18.10 41.40
N THR A 83 4.02 -17.65 41.31
CA THR A 83 4.86 -17.40 42.48
C THR A 83 4.33 -16.21 43.30
N SER A 84 3.89 -15.13 42.65
CA SER A 84 3.21 -14.02 43.33
C SER A 84 1.93 -14.47 44.02
N PHE A 85 1.13 -15.34 43.38
CA PHE A 85 -0.10 -15.88 43.98
C PHE A 85 0.18 -16.76 45.21
N LEU A 86 1.22 -17.59 45.16
CA LEU A 86 1.65 -18.42 46.30
C LEU A 86 2.28 -17.60 47.45
N SER A 87 2.96 -16.49 47.14
CA SER A 87 3.46 -15.57 48.16
C SER A 87 2.34 -14.79 48.83
N ILE A 88 1.29 -14.41 48.09
CA ILE A 88 0.08 -13.77 48.64
C ILE A 88 -0.66 -14.75 49.56
N SER A 89 -0.83 -16.02 49.15
CA SER A 89 -1.52 -17.02 49.99
C SER A 89 -0.74 -17.35 51.26
N LYS A 90 0.61 -17.41 51.20
CA LYS A 90 1.47 -17.56 52.39
C LYS A 90 1.45 -16.33 53.31
N GLY A 91 1.45 -15.12 52.75
CA GLY A 91 1.32 -13.88 53.51
C GLY A 91 -0.02 -13.82 54.25
N VAL A 92 -1.13 -14.09 53.55
CA VAL A 92 -2.47 -14.14 54.15
C VAL A 92 -2.58 -15.21 55.25
N TYR A 93 -1.87 -16.33 55.12
CA TYR A 93 -1.82 -17.36 56.17
C TYR A 93 -1.01 -16.93 57.40
N PHE A 94 0.07 -16.16 57.23
CA PHE A 94 0.91 -15.67 58.34
C PHE A 94 0.26 -14.54 59.14
N PHE A 95 -0.59 -13.72 58.49
CA PHE A 95 -1.33 -12.62 59.14
C PHE A 95 -2.56 -13.06 59.96
N ARG A 96 -2.79 -14.37 60.10
CA ARG A 96 -3.91 -14.97 60.85
C ARG A 96 -3.83 -14.77 62.37
N LYS A 97 -2.74 -14.21 62.93
CA LYS A 97 -2.46 -14.20 64.38
C LYS A 97 -2.17 -12.83 65.03
N SER A 98 -2.37 -11.69 64.36
CA SER A 98 -2.20 -10.36 65.00
C SER A 98 -3.35 -9.41 64.67
N PRO A 99 -3.94 -8.66 65.63
CA PRO A 99 -5.10 -7.80 65.39
C PRO A 99 -4.76 -6.43 64.77
N VAL A 100 -3.48 -6.12 64.57
CA VAL A 100 -3.03 -4.87 63.95
C VAL A 100 -2.73 -5.16 62.49
N ASN A 101 -3.53 -4.65 61.54
CA ASN A 101 -3.14 -4.25 60.17
C ASN A 101 -4.21 -4.46 59.08
N TYR A 102 -5.27 -3.64 59.08
CA TYR A 102 -6.03 -3.39 57.85
C TYR A 102 -5.29 -2.39 56.94
N PHE A 103 -4.74 -1.32 57.51
CA PHE A 103 -3.99 -0.28 56.78
C PHE A 103 -2.79 -0.83 55.98
N PHE A 104 -2.00 -1.74 56.57
CA PHE A 104 -0.85 -2.32 55.87
C PHE A 104 -1.24 -3.36 54.82
N LYS A 105 -2.40 -4.02 54.96
CA LYS A 105 -2.91 -4.96 53.96
C LYS A 105 -3.34 -4.21 52.70
N ASP A 106 -4.04 -3.09 52.88
CA ASP A 106 -4.47 -2.22 51.77
C ASP A 106 -3.26 -1.54 51.11
N LEU A 107 -2.25 -1.14 51.89
CA LEU A 107 -1.00 -0.58 51.35
C LEU A 107 -0.23 -1.60 50.49
N ILE A 108 -0.17 -2.87 50.90
CA ILE A 108 0.47 -3.94 50.09
C ILE A 108 -0.31 -4.20 48.80
N ILE A 109 -1.65 -4.15 48.83
CA ILE A 109 -2.50 -4.30 47.64
C ILE A 109 -2.27 -3.13 46.67
N ILE A 110 -2.25 -1.90 47.17
CA ILE A 110 -2.01 -0.68 46.37
C ILE A 110 -0.60 -0.69 45.78
N LEU A 111 0.43 -1.06 46.55
CA LEU A 111 1.80 -1.14 46.05
C LEU A 111 1.94 -2.21 44.97
N ASN A 112 1.33 -3.38 45.14
CA ASN A 112 1.32 -4.42 44.09
C ASN A 112 0.56 -3.97 42.83
N PHE A 113 -0.52 -3.19 42.99
CA PHE A 113 -1.24 -2.59 41.87
C PHE A 113 -0.35 -1.61 41.09
N ILE A 114 0.39 -0.75 41.80
CA ILE A 114 1.33 0.22 41.19
C ILE A 114 2.48 -0.50 40.49
N PHE A 115 3.08 -1.52 41.12
CA PHE A 115 4.17 -2.30 40.50
C PHE A 115 3.70 -3.09 39.27
N GLY A 116 2.52 -3.70 39.32
CA GLY A 116 1.94 -4.40 38.17
C GLY A 116 1.65 -3.46 36.99
N PHE A 117 1.16 -2.25 37.26
CA PHE A 117 0.99 -1.22 36.23
C PHE A 117 2.34 -0.76 35.68
N TYR A 118 3.35 -0.58 36.53
CA TYR A 118 4.66 -0.13 36.12
C TYR A 118 5.40 -1.17 35.26
N GLU A 119 5.35 -2.46 35.61
CA GLU A 119 5.90 -3.54 34.77
C GLU A 119 5.19 -3.64 33.42
N THR A 120 3.85 -3.55 33.42
CA THR A 120 3.06 -3.57 32.19
C THR A 120 3.39 -2.36 31.30
N TYR A 121 3.58 -1.19 31.90
CA TYR A 121 3.98 0.03 31.22
C TYR A 121 5.41 -0.06 30.66
N LEU A 122 6.35 -0.65 31.39
CA LEU A 122 7.71 -0.89 30.90
C LEU A 122 7.74 -1.89 29.73
N ILE A 123 6.93 -2.95 29.79
CA ILE A 123 6.76 -3.90 28.66
C ILE A 123 6.16 -3.19 27.44
N TYR A 124 5.15 -2.34 27.66
CA TYR A 124 4.58 -1.49 26.60
C TYR A 124 5.63 -0.57 25.97
N LEU A 125 6.44 0.12 26.78
CA LEU A 125 7.50 1.01 26.29
C LEU A 125 8.62 0.26 25.56
N ALA A 126 9.01 -0.92 26.06
CA ALA A 126 10.01 -1.77 25.40
C ALA A 126 9.50 -2.21 24.01
N ASN A 127 8.25 -2.67 23.92
CA ASN A 127 7.63 -3.08 22.66
C ASN A 127 7.40 -1.91 21.70
N LYS A 128 7.06 -0.71 22.21
CA LYS A 128 6.95 0.51 21.40
C LYS A 128 8.31 0.84 20.77
N LYS A 129 9.40 0.69 21.52
CA LYS A 129 10.76 0.97 21.03
C LYS A 129 11.22 -0.04 19.97
N THR A 130 10.93 -1.33 20.13
CA THR A 130 11.24 -2.35 19.10
C THR A 130 10.46 -2.12 17.82
N LYS A 131 9.19 -1.71 17.93
CA LYS A 131 8.33 -1.40 16.79
C LYS A 131 8.76 -0.10 16.08
N GLU A 132 9.19 0.91 16.84
CA GLU A 132 9.82 2.11 16.31
C GLU A 132 11.19 1.82 15.65
N GLU A 133 11.93 0.82 16.11
CA GLU A 133 13.20 0.37 15.50
C GLU A 133 12.97 -0.44 14.21
N GLU A 134 11.96 -1.32 14.15
CA GLU A 134 11.51 -1.97 12.92
C GLU A 134 11.00 -0.95 11.89
N ASP A 135 10.18 0.03 12.31
CA ASP A 135 9.76 1.14 11.45
C ASP A 135 10.96 2.00 11.01
N LYS A 136 11.98 2.21 11.85
CA LYS A 136 13.20 2.93 11.45
C LYS A 136 14.03 2.19 10.41
N SER A 137 14.10 0.86 10.47
CA SER A 137 14.81 0.05 9.46
C SER A 137 14.14 0.09 8.07
N ILE A 138 12.82 0.29 8.04
CA ILE A 138 12.02 0.48 6.81
C ILE A 138 12.06 1.96 6.34
N ASN A 139 12.43 2.90 7.22
CA ASN A 139 12.42 4.35 6.99
C ASN A 139 13.80 4.99 6.77
N THR A 140 14.84 4.21 6.46
CA THR A 140 16.11 4.79 6.01
C THR A 140 15.85 5.55 4.69
N PRO A 141 16.19 6.85 4.57
CA PRO A 141 15.90 7.62 3.36
C PRO A 141 16.75 7.11 2.20
N SER A 142 16.16 6.30 1.32
CA SER A 142 16.68 6.06 -0.02
C SER A 142 16.42 7.31 -0.87
N GLU A 143 17.43 8.16 -0.99
CA GLU A 143 17.55 9.04 -2.14
C GLU A 143 18.59 8.42 -3.05
N GLU A 144 18.13 7.84 -4.15
CA GLU A 144 19.03 7.37 -5.18
C GLU A 144 18.93 8.34 -6.36
N ILE A 145 19.92 9.22 -6.46
CA ILE A 145 20.33 9.75 -7.74
C ILE A 145 21.30 8.69 -8.26
N ILE A 146 20.80 7.80 -9.13
CA ILE A 146 21.66 6.84 -9.79
C ILE A 146 22.32 7.56 -10.95
N ASP A 147 23.62 7.84 -10.78
CA ASP A 147 24.45 8.48 -11.80
C ASP A 147 24.89 7.51 -12.91
N ASP A 148 24.76 6.19 -12.72
CA ASP A 148 25.09 5.17 -13.73
C ASP A 148 24.14 3.96 -13.71
N PHE A 149 23.63 3.58 -14.88
CA PHE A 149 22.79 2.40 -15.04
C PHE A 149 23.58 1.11 -14.75
N GLU A 150 23.27 0.41 -13.65
CA GLU A 150 23.81 -0.94 -13.40
C GLU A 150 23.61 -1.81 -14.67
N ARG A 151 24.73 -2.29 -15.22
CA ARG A 151 24.80 -3.04 -16.47
C ARG A 151 24.44 -4.51 -16.24
N ILE A 152 23.25 -4.76 -15.69
CA ILE A 152 22.63 -6.08 -15.68
C ILE A 152 22.10 -6.34 -17.10
N ASP A 153 22.10 -7.59 -17.55
CA ASP A 153 21.42 -7.96 -18.80
C ASP A 153 19.94 -7.51 -18.72
N ARG A 154 19.62 -6.48 -19.51
CA ARG A 154 18.36 -5.73 -19.46
C ARG A 154 17.17 -6.65 -19.76
N GLY A 155 17.36 -7.57 -20.71
CA GLY A 155 16.34 -8.55 -21.09
C GLY A 155 15.97 -9.46 -19.91
N THR A 156 16.98 -10.01 -19.24
CA THR A 156 16.79 -10.89 -18.07
C THR A 156 16.08 -10.16 -16.92
N LEU A 157 16.37 -8.86 -16.69
CA LEU A 157 15.74 -8.08 -15.62
C LEU A 157 14.29 -7.69 -15.95
N ALA A 158 14.00 -7.29 -17.20
CA ALA A 158 12.62 -7.03 -17.62
C ALA A 158 11.76 -8.30 -17.51
N GLU A 159 12.29 -9.45 -17.94
CA GLU A 159 11.61 -10.74 -17.81
C GLU A 159 11.34 -11.13 -16.35
N SER A 160 12.25 -10.86 -15.42
CA SER A 160 12.02 -11.17 -14.00
C SER A 160 10.86 -10.37 -13.40
N PHE A 161 10.70 -9.11 -13.81
CA PHE A 161 9.56 -8.29 -13.41
C PHE A 161 8.26 -8.74 -14.07
N ASN A 162 8.31 -9.30 -15.28
CA ASN A 162 7.16 -9.81 -16.01
C ASN A 162 6.70 -11.21 -15.61
N LYS A 163 7.41 -11.89 -14.70
CA LYS A 163 6.97 -13.19 -14.19
C LYS A 163 5.61 -13.10 -13.49
N ASN A 164 4.74 -14.06 -13.79
CA ASN A 164 3.44 -14.19 -13.14
C ASN A 164 3.57 -14.31 -11.62
N ARG A 165 2.64 -13.68 -10.89
CA ARG A 165 2.59 -13.63 -9.44
C ARG A 165 1.41 -14.43 -8.89
N ILE A 166 0.33 -14.54 -9.65
CA ILE A 166 -0.80 -15.38 -9.30
C ILE A 166 -0.36 -16.85 -9.29
N SER A 167 -0.70 -17.56 -8.21
CA SER A 167 -0.57 -19.02 -8.14
C SER A 167 -1.91 -19.64 -7.79
N GLN A 168 -2.12 -20.87 -8.25
CA GLN A 168 -3.37 -21.62 -8.00
C GLN A 168 -3.64 -21.85 -6.49
N ASN A 169 -2.59 -21.79 -5.67
CA ASN A 169 -2.65 -22.02 -4.22
C ASN A 169 -2.95 -20.75 -3.41
N LEU A 170 -3.16 -19.59 -4.05
CA LEU A 170 -3.51 -18.37 -3.34
C LEU A 170 -4.92 -18.48 -2.71
N ILE A 171 -5.00 -18.31 -1.40
CA ILE A 171 -6.27 -18.34 -0.63
C ILE A 171 -6.87 -16.92 -0.51
N GLN A 172 -6.06 -15.88 -0.67
CA GLN A 172 -6.46 -14.48 -0.58
C GLN A 172 -6.84 -13.89 -1.95
N GLY A 173 -7.54 -12.76 -1.93
CA GLY A 173 -7.86 -12.02 -3.14
C GLY A 173 -6.58 -11.57 -3.85
N PHE A 174 -6.62 -11.55 -5.18
CA PHE A 174 -5.45 -11.26 -6.01
C PHE A 174 -5.83 -10.55 -7.30
N HIS A 175 -5.01 -9.58 -7.66
CA HIS A 175 -5.09 -8.75 -8.85
C HIS A 175 -3.74 -8.81 -9.54
N GLU A 176 -3.74 -8.97 -10.86
CA GLU A 176 -2.54 -8.90 -11.67
C GLU A 176 -2.89 -8.34 -13.04
N SER A 177 -2.10 -7.40 -13.55
CA SER A 177 -2.33 -6.75 -14.83
C SER A 177 -1.06 -6.53 -15.62
N TYR A 178 -1.09 -6.90 -16.90
CA TYR A 178 -0.06 -6.62 -17.89
C TYR A 178 -0.62 -5.64 -18.91
N CYS A 179 -0.01 -4.46 -19.01
CA CYS A 179 -0.57 -3.38 -19.81
C CYS A 179 0.44 -2.85 -20.82
N LEU A 180 0.00 -2.74 -22.08
CA LEU A 180 0.68 -2.02 -23.16
C LEU A 180 0.05 -0.65 -23.30
N LYS A 181 0.91 0.37 -23.39
CA LYS A 181 0.54 1.77 -23.59
C LYS A 181 1.35 2.29 -24.75
N ALA A 182 0.73 2.95 -25.72
CA ALA A 182 1.44 3.50 -26.87
C ALA A 182 0.76 4.75 -27.43
N HIS A 183 1.56 5.66 -27.96
CA HIS A 183 1.12 6.81 -28.74
C HIS A 183 1.77 6.78 -30.11
N SER A 184 0.99 7.08 -31.14
CA SER A 184 1.51 7.36 -32.47
C SER A 184 2.50 8.54 -32.46
N PRO A 185 3.45 8.62 -33.41
CA PRO A 185 4.47 9.68 -33.45
C PRO A 185 3.91 11.10 -33.38
N ASN A 186 2.76 11.33 -34.03
CA ASN A 186 2.05 12.62 -34.09
C ASN A 186 0.99 12.79 -32.99
N SER A 187 0.88 11.86 -32.03
CA SER A 187 -0.16 11.84 -30.99
C SER A 187 -1.60 11.79 -31.54
N GLU A 188 -1.78 11.35 -32.79
CA GLU A 188 -3.11 11.19 -33.38
C GLU A 188 -3.87 10.05 -32.72
N TYR A 189 -3.17 8.95 -32.48
CA TYR A 189 -3.71 7.78 -31.83
C TYR A 189 -3.01 7.48 -30.51
N ALA A 190 -3.78 6.96 -29.56
CA ALA A 190 -3.29 6.36 -28.33
C ALA A 190 -3.92 4.99 -28.10
N LEU A 191 -3.11 4.02 -27.68
CA LEU A 191 -3.51 2.64 -27.43
C LEU A 191 -3.24 2.29 -25.96
N TRP A 192 -4.19 1.59 -25.34
CA TRP A 192 -4.04 0.93 -24.05
C TRP A 192 -4.64 -0.47 -24.13
N ILE A 193 -3.82 -1.50 -23.95
CA ILE A 193 -4.27 -2.91 -23.93
C ILE A 193 -3.92 -3.47 -22.56
N ASN A 194 -4.89 -4.02 -21.84
CA ASN A 194 -4.70 -4.54 -20.49
C ASN A 194 -5.17 -5.98 -20.36
N TYR A 195 -4.25 -6.88 -20.06
CA TYR A 195 -4.49 -8.29 -19.75
C TYR A 195 -4.56 -8.40 -18.23
N TYR A 196 -5.75 -8.64 -17.71
CA TYR A 196 -6.05 -8.55 -16.30
C TYR A 196 -6.50 -9.90 -15.74
N LEU A 197 -5.93 -10.32 -14.63
CA LEU A 197 -6.29 -11.52 -13.88
C LEU A 197 -6.88 -11.12 -12.54
N PHE A 198 -8.02 -11.71 -12.21
CA PHE A 198 -8.70 -11.47 -10.95
C PHE A 198 -9.04 -12.77 -10.24
N ARG A 199 -8.64 -12.83 -8.98
CA ARG A 199 -9.12 -13.82 -8.04
C ARG A 199 -9.82 -13.09 -6.89
N PRO A 200 -11.11 -13.34 -6.66
CA PRO A 200 -11.78 -12.79 -5.49
C PRO A 200 -11.21 -13.44 -4.21
N GLY A 201 -11.43 -12.81 -3.05
CA GLY A 201 -10.95 -13.32 -1.76
C GLY A 201 -11.69 -14.58 -1.29
N LYS A 202 -11.99 -14.68 0.00
CA LYS A 202 -12.64 -15.83 0.68
C LYS A 202 -14.06 -16.18 0.16
N THR A 203 -14.47 -15.72 -1.01
CA THR A 203 -15.76 -15.96 -1.63
C THR A 203 -15.71 -17.18 -2.56
N LEU A 204 -16.82 -17.89 -2.72
CA LEU A 204 -16.98 -19.00 -3.69
C LEU A 204 -17.01 -18.54 -5.15
N LYS A 205 -16.82 -17.24 -5.44
CA LYS A 205 -16.84 -16.75 -6.83
C LYS A 205 -15.61 -17.22 -7.59
N THR A 206 -15.83 -17.59 -8.84
CA THR A 206 -14.80 -18.13 -9.72
C THR A 206 -13.83 -17.01 -10.12
N PRO A 207 -12.50 -17.25 -10.07
CA PRO A 207 -11.54 -16.34 -10.67
C PRO A 207 -11.80 -16.20 -12.17
N TYR A 208 -11.47 -15.05 -12.73
CA TYR A 208 -11.65 -14.76 -14.15
C TYR A 208 -10.46 -13.94 -14.66
N ALA A 209 -10.37 -13.86 -15.97
CA ALA A 209 -9.48 -12.96 -16.67
C ALA A 209 -10.27 -11.98 -17.52
N GLU A 210 -9.69 -10.83 -17.81
CA GLU A 210 -10.27 -9.85 -18.73
C GLU A 210 -9.19 -9.35 -19.67
N ILE A 211 -9.62 -9.02 -20.88
CA ILE A 211 -8.85 -8.14 -21.75
C ILE A 211 -9.68 -6.89 -21.97
N ILE A 212 -9.07 -5.74 -21.75
CA ILE A 212 -9.66 -4.43 -22.01
C ILE A 212 -8.73 -3.71 -22.99
N THR A 213 -9.29 -3.21 -24.08
CA THR A 213 -8.55 -2.43 -25.06
C THR A 213 -9.23 -1.08 -25.24
N ILE A 214 -8.44 -0.01 -25.21
CA ILE A 214 -8.84 1.35 -25.49
C ILE A 214 -8.00 1.82 -26.67
N LEU A 215 -8.66 2.30 -27.72
CA LEU A 215 -8.05 2.99 -28.85
C LEU A 215 -8.67 4.38 -28.96
N TYR A 216 -7.83 5.41 -28.97
CA TYR A 216 -8.25 6.80 -29.08
C TYR A 216 -7.82 7.39 -30.43
N ASN A 217 -8.65 8.26 -31.01
CA ASN A 217 -8.33 9.10 -32.16
C ASN A 217 -8.54 10.57 -31.79
N SER A 218 -7.48 11.38 -31.88
CA SER A 218 -7.51 12.79 -31.49
C SER A 218 -8.17 13.71 -32.51
N LYS A 219 -8.15 13.37 -33.81
CA LYS A 219 -8.85 14.15 -34.84
C LYS A 219 -10.36 14.07 -34.69
N LEU A 220 -10.86 12.89 -34.33
CA LEU A 220 -12.29 12.67 -34.08
C LEU A 220 -12.67 13.01 -32.64
N ASN A 221 -11.69 13.09 -31.74
CA ASN A 221 -11.89 13.19 -30.30
C ASN A 221 -12.72 12.02 -29.72
N GLU A 222 -12.45 10.80 -30.17
CA GLU A 222 -13.27 9.64 -29.86
C GLU A 222 -12.46 8.44 -29.37
N HIS A 223 -13.09 7.64 -28.52
CA HIS A 223 -12.56 6.38 -28.04
C HIS A 223 -13.35 5.19 -28.60
N ILE A 224 -12.66 4.09 -28.86
CA ILE A 224 -13.23 2.75 -28.95
C ILE A 224 -12.71 1.99 -27.73
N VAL A 225 -13.63 1.46 -26.95
CA VAL A 225 -13.31 0.61 -25.80
C VAL A 225 -13.94 -0.75 -26.03
N VAL A 226 -13.18 -1.82 -25.84
CA VAL A 226 -13.69 -3.19 -25.86
C VAL A 226 -13.24 -3.90 -24.59
N ARG A 227 -14.20 -4.49 -23.89
CA ARG A 227 -13.95 -5.37 -22.75
C ARG A 227 -14.47 -6.77 -23.02
N LYS A 228 -13.67 -7.78 -22.64
CA LYS A 228 -14.10 -9.17 -22.66
C LYS A 228 -13.62 -9.91 -21.43
N THR A 229 -14.53 -10.59 -20.75
CA THR A 229 -14.24 -11.47 -19.63
C THR A 229 -14.11 -12.92 -20.11
N PHE A 230 -13.14 -13.64 -19.55
CA PHE A 230 -12.80 -15.01 -19.88
C PHE A 230 -12.78 -15.86 -18.61
N SER A 231 -13.18 -17.13 -18.74
CA SER A 231 -12.98 -18.11 -17.68
C SER A 231 -11.48 -18.34 -17.45
N VAL A 232 -11.09 -18.57 -16.20
CA VAL A 232 -9.69 -18.90 -15.84
C VAL A 232 -9.14 -20.12 -16.61
N ASN A 233 -10.01 -21.04 -17.05
CA ASN A 233 -9.62 -22.21 -17.85
C ASN A 233 -9.11 -21.84 -19.26
N GLN A 234 -9.34 -20.61 -19.70
CA GLN A 234 -8.86 -20.07 -20.97
C GLN A 234 -7.57 -19.26 -20.78
N VAL A 235 -7.02 -19.24 -19.56
CA VAL A 235 -5.77 -18.55 -19.23
C VAL A 235 -4.65 -19.58 -19.20
N THR A 236 -3.60 -19.31 -19.96
CA THR A 236 -2.36 -20.08 -19.88
C THR A 236 -1.21 -19.10 -19.77
N PHE A 237 -0.20 -19.45 -18.98
CA PHE A 237 0.99 -18.65 -18.83
C PHE A 237 2.22 -19.53 -18.71
N SER A 238 3.37 -19.03 -19.17
CA SER A 238 4.64 -19.73 -19.04
C SER A 238 5.25 -19.51 -17.65
N ASN A 239 5.89 -20.57 -17.14
CA ASN A 239 6.65 -20.54 -15.89
C ASN A 239 8.14 -20.24 -16.12
N THR A 240 8.61 -20.25 -17.38
CA THR A 240 10.03 -20.07 -17.72
C THR A 240 10.35 -18.71 -18.31
N LYS A 241 9.42 -18.13 -19.06
CA LYS A 241 9.55 -16.82 -19.70
C LYS A 241 8.25 -16.05 -19.60
N PHE A 242 8.27 -14.74 -19.84
CA PHE A 242 7.03 -13.98 -19.90
C PHE A 242 6.22 -14.37 -21.15
N ASP A 243 5.08 -14.99 -20.89
CA ASP A 243 4.11 -15.34 -21.90
C ASP A 243 2.76 -15.56 -21.22
N ILE A 244 1.77 -14.75 -21.57
CA ILE A 244 0.41 -14.87 -21.07
C ILE A 244 -0.55 -14.95 -22.25
N LYS A 245 -1.45 -15.93 -22.21
CA LYS A 245 -2.52 -16.10 -23.19
C LYS A 245 -3.84 -16.15 -22.45
N ILE A 246 -4.79 -15.31 -22.88
CA ILE A 246 -6.16 -15.24 -22.40
C ILE A 246 -7.07 -15.45 -23.61
N GLY A 247 -7.78 -16.58 -23.65
CA GLY A 247 -8.55 -16.98 -24.82
C GLY A 247 -7.63 -17.22 -26.03
N LYS A 248 -7.86 -16.49 -27.13
CA LYS A 248 -7.00 -16.54 -28.33
C LYS A 248 -5.88 -15.49 -28.31
N SER A 249 -5.98 -14.47 -27.46
CA SER A 249 -5.03 -13.37 -27.41
C SER A 249 -3.82 -13.71 -26.54
N ARG A 250 -2.64 -13.27 -26.94
CA ARG A 250 -1.35 -13.56 -26.30
C ARG A 250 -0.53 -12.28 -26.15
N MET A 251 0.22 -12.17 -25.06
CA MET A 251 1.27 -11.18 -24.86
C MET A 251 2.55 -11.91 -24.42
N SER A 252 3.66 -11.59 -25.06
CA SER A 252 5.02 -12.06 -24.74
C SER A 252 5.93 -10.87 -24.46
N SER A 253 7.23 -11.12 -24.25
CA SER A 253 8.23 -10.07 -23.97
C SER A 253 8.46 -9.08 -25.12
N ASN A 254 8.07 -9.43 -26.34
CA ASN A 254 8.37 -8.67 -27.55
C ASN A 254 7.18 -8.50 -28.50
N GLY A 255 5.98 -8.89 -28.07
CA GLY A 255 4.81 -8.78 -28.93
C GLY A 255 3.51 -9.10 -28.23
N ALA A 256 2.43 -8.70 -28.88
CA ALA A 256 1.07 -9.04 -28.48
C ALA A 256 0.22 -9.23 -29.72
N ILE A 257 -0.55 -10.31 -29.75
CA ILE A 257 -1.48 -10.61 -30.83
C ILE A 257 -2.82 -10.94 -30.19
N GLY A 258 -3.90 -10.37 -30.71
CA GLY A 258 -5.21 -10.64 -30.17
C GLY A 258 -6.35 -10.10 -31.00
N ASN A 259 -7.52 -10.66 -30.70
CA ASN A 259 -8.81 -10.23 -31.19
C ASN A 259 -9.76 -10.30 -30.01
N ILE A 260 -10.42 -9.18 -29.70
CA ILE A 260 -11.54 -9.20 -28.78
C ILE A 260 -12.74 -8.52 -29.42
N LYS A 261 -13.85 -9.24 -29.34
CA LYS A 261 -15.20 -8.77 -29.60
C LYS A 261 -15.99 -8.91 -28.29
N GLY A 262 -16.55 -7.82 -27.81
CA GLY A 262 -17.18 -7.77 -26.49
C GLY A 262 -17.91 -6.47 -26.21
N GLU A 263 -18.17 -6.22 -24.93
CA GLU A 263 -18.86 -5.02 -24.47
C GLU A 263 -18.10 -3.78 -24.93
N GLY A 264 -18.72 -3.03 -25.85
CA GLY A 264 -18.25 -1.72 -26.26
C GLY A 264 -18.71 -0.66 -25.28
N PHE A 265 -17.88 0.36 -25.10
CA PHE A 265 -18.29 1.60 -24.44
C PHE A 265 -18.12 2.74 -25.45
N SER A 266 -19.24 3.30 -25.91
CA SER A 266 -19.26 4.47 -26.79
C SER A 266 -19.42 5.72 -25.92
N PHE A 267 -18.50 6.65 -26.05
CA PHE A 267 -18.69 8.01 -25.55
C PHE A 267 -19.45 8.79 -26.63
N HIS A 268 -20.66 9.28 -26.33
CA HIS A 268 -21.33 10.25 -27.20
C HIS A 268 -21.16 11.63 -26.54
N SER A 269 -20.42 12.53 -27.19
CA SER A 269 -20.22 13.91 -26.73
C SER A 269 -21.46 14.79 -26.92
N ASP A 270 -22.49 14.30 -27.61
CA ASP A 270 -23.51 15.14 -28.23
C ASP A 270 -24.89 14.94 -27.60
N GLN A 271 -25.05 15.01 -26.27
CA GLN A 271 -26.36 15.31 -25.67
C GLN A 271 -26.23 16.11 -24.36
N GLU A 272 -27.01 17.19 -24.25
CA GLU A 272 -27.28 18.00 -23.04
C GLU A 272 -27.91 17.20 -21.87
N THR A 273 -28.00 15.87 -21.99
CA THR A 273 -28.47 15.00 -20.92
C THR A 273 -27.36 14.81 -19.90
N ASP A 274 -27.55 15.38 -18.72
CA ASP A 274 -26.81 15.18 -17.46
C ASP A 274 -25.44 14.46 -17.60
N PRO A 275 -24.30 15.18 -17.57
CA PRO A 275 -22.97 14.58 -17.67
C PRO A 275 -22.64 13.58 -16.53
N LEU A 276 -23.53 13.47 -15.54
CA LEU A 276 -23.44 12.58 -14.38
C LEU A 276 -24.05 11.19 -14.62
N LEU A 277 -24.59 10.92 -15.82
CA LEU A 277 -25.16 9.62 -16.22
C LEU A 277 -24.42 9.01 -17.42
N ILE A 278 -23.10 8.90 -17.34
CA ILE A 278 -22.40 7.79 -18.02
C ILE A 278 -22.59 6.51 -17.18
N ASN A 279 -23.86 6.15 -16.93
CA ASN A 279 -24.25 4.75 -16.94
C ASN A 279 -24.25 4.32 -18.42
N GLY A 280 -23.08 4.33 -19.05
CA GLY A 280 -22.84 3.84 -20.41
C GLY A 280 -22.96 2.31 -20.51
N TYR A 281 -23.85 1.72 -19.71
CA TYR A 281 -24.32 0.34 -19.85
C TYR A 281 -25.52 0.24 -20.81
N ASN A 282 -26.06 1.38 -21.27
CA ASN A 282 -27.40 1.39 -21.86
C ASN A 282 -27.45 1.10 -23.37
N GLU A 283 -26.32 1.07 -24.08
CA GLU A 283 -26.24 0.43 -25.39
C GLU A 283 -25.03 -0.50 -25.42
N GLN A 284 -25.28 -1.81 -25.29
CA GLN A 284 -24.29 -2.85 -25.56
C GLN A 284 -23.98 -2.88 -27.06
N VAL A 285 -23.28 -1.87 -27.58
CA VAL A 285 -22.73 -1.92 -28.92
C VAL A 285 -21.54 -2.86 -28.86
N GLU A 286 -21.62 -3.98 -29.56
CA GLU A 286 -20.55 -4.96 -29.59
C GLU A 286 -19.42 -4.43 -30.50
N ASN A 287 -18.36 -3.93 -29.87
CA ASN A 287 -17.17 -3.45 -30.58
C ASN A 287 -16.16 -4.59 -30.74
N GLU A 288 -15.32 -4.47 -31.77
CA GLU A 288 -14.23 -5.39 -32.06
C GLU A 288 -12.94 -4.64 -32.32
N ILE A 289 -11.85 -5.09 -31.69
CA ILE A 289 -10.50 -4.62 -31.94
C ILE A 289 -9.59 -5.84 -32.14
N ASN A 290 -8.77 -5.78 -33.19
CA ASN A 290 -7.68 -6.69 -33.48
C ASN A 290 -6.35 -5.96 -33.33
N TRP A 291 -5.32 -6.69 -32.91
CA TRP A 291 -3.96 -6.19 -32.90
C TRP A 291 -2.98 -7.32 -33.21
N ASP A 292 -1.93 -6.96 -33.94
CA ASP A 292 -0.72 -7.75 -34.11
C ASP A 292 0.44 -6.78 -33.96
N LEU A 293 1.06 -6.81 -32.78
CA LEU A 293 2.06 -5.83 -32.35
C LEU A 293 3.35 -6.54 -32.02
N SER A 294 4.44 -5.99 -32.53
CA SER A 294 5.79 -6.18 -32.00
C SER A 294 6.15 -4.99 -31.14
N PHE A 295 6.96 -5.21 -30.11
CA PHE A 295 7.56 -4.12 -29.37
C PHE A 295 8.92 -4.49 -28.80
N SER A 296 9.77 -3.48 -28.65
CA SER A 296 11.06 -3.63 -27.99
C SER A 296 11.38 -2.38 -27.19
N SER A 297 11.97 -2.56 -26.02
CA SER A 297 12.59 -1.50 -25.23
C SER A 297 14.07 -1.77 -25.10
N PHE A 298 14.87 -0.73 -25.23
CA PHE A 298 16.32 -0.77 -24.98
C PHE A 298 16.68 -0.18 -23.63
N GLU A 299 15.69 0.23 -22.84
CA GLU A 299 15.84 0.98 -21.61
C GLU A 299 15.69 0.08 -20.38
N ASN A 300 16.34 0.43 -19.28
CA ASN A 300 16.19 -0.34 -18.05
C ASN A 300 14.75 -0.26 -17.51
N PRO A 301 14.27 -1.26 -16.74
CA PRO A 301 13.00 -1.16 -16.03
C PRO A 301 12.92 0.09 -15.13
N LEU A 302 11.77 0.77 -15.12
CA LEU A 302 11.45 1.82 -14.15
C LEU A 302 10.75 1.21 -12.94
N ARG A 303 11.29 1.52 -11.76
CA ARG A 303 10.84 0.97 -10.48
C ARG A 303 10.28 2.08 -9.60
N LEU A 304 8.95 2.13 -9.47
CA LEU A 304 8.28 3.06 -8.56
C LEU A 304 8.60 2.79 -7.10
N PHE A 305 8.83 1.54 -6.75
CA PHE A 305 9.02 1.12 -5.37
C PHE A 305 10.46 0.69 -5.13
N GLU A 306 10.81 0.51 -3.86
CA GLU A 306 12.11 -0.07 -3.48
C GLU A 306 12.30 -1.46 -4.07
N LYS A 307 13.55 -1.81 -4.40
CA LYS A 307 13.89 -3.05 -5.11
C LYS A 307 13.30 -4.27 -4.41
N GLU A 308 13.38 -4.28 -3.09
CA GLU A 308 12.95 -5.32 -2.19
C GLU A 308 11.45 -5.62 -2.30
N PHE A 309 10.64 -4.61 -2.63
CA PHE A 309 9.18 -4.75 -2.67
C PHE A 309 8.71 -5.60 -3.86
N TYR A 310 9.58 -5.81 -4.84
CA TYR A 310 9.30 -6.63 -6.01
C TYR A 310 9.68 -8.10 -5.84
N TYR A 311 10.62 -8.41 -4.93
CA TYR A 311 11.21 -9.75 -4.78
C TYR A 311 10.84 -10.43 -3.46
N LYS A 312 10.56 -9.66 -2.40
CA LYS A 312 10.07 -10.18 -1.12
C LYS A 312 8.54 -10.17 -1.10
N ASP A 313 7.94 -10.76 -0.06
CA ASP A 313 6.51 -10.60 0.17
C ASP A 313 6.12 -9.13 0.07
N LYS A 314 5.15 -8.82 -0.81
CA LYS A 314 4.66 -7.47 -1.03
C LYS A 314 4.44 -6.79 0.32
N PRO A 315 4.96 -5.56 0.52
CA PRO A 315 4.77 -4.87 1.79
C PRO A 315 3.28 -4.76 2.13
N LYS A 316 2.92 -5.08 3.38
CA LYS A 316 1.53 -5.14 3.84
C LYS A 316 0.78 -3.82 3.66
N HIS A 317 1.49 -2.70 3.59
CA HIS A 317 0.92 -1.36 3.46
C HIS A 317 0.43 -1.05 2.04
N PHE A 318 1.03 -1.63 1.00
CA PHE A 318 0.60 -1.44 -0.39
C PHE A 318 -0.45 -2.46 -0.77
N LYS A 319 -1.53 -2.01 -1.41
CA LYS A 319 -2.55 -2.91 -1.96
C LYS A 319 -2.08 -3.54 -3.27
N MET A 320 -1.48 -2.74 -4.15
CA MET A 320 -0.83 -3.17 -5.39
C MET A 320 0.54 -2.53 -5.56
N ILE A 321 1.45 -3.30 -6.13
CA ILE A 321 2.77 -2.89 -6.62
C ILE A 321 2.68 -2.68 -8.13
N HIS A 322 3.51 -1.76 -8.63
CA HIS A 322 3.60 -1.37 -10.03
C HIS A 322 5.07 -1.31 -10.45
N VAL A 323 5.36 -1.76 -11.66
CA VAL A 323 6.66 -1.64 -12.32
C VAL A 323 6.42 -1.44 -13.81
N CYS A 324 7.34 -0.73 -14.46
CA CYS A 324 7.42 -0.68 -15.90
C CYS A 324 8.67 -1.44 -16.37
N PRO A 325 8.54 -2.71 -16.76
CA PRO A 325 9.67 -3.52 -17.20
C PRO A 325 10.29 -3.02 -18.49
N SER A 326 9.46 -2.46 -19.39
CA SER A 326 9.90 -2.01 -20.71
C SER A 326 9.38 -0.58 -20.97
N PRO A 327 10.09 0.45 -20.49
CA PRO A 327 9.77 1.85 -20.80
C PRO A 327 10.30 2.21 -22.19
N PHE A 328 9.75 3.24 -22.84
CA PHE A 328 10.14 3.64 -24.20
C PHE A 328 10.10 2.48 -25.21
N CYS A 329 9.08 1.62 -25.10
CA CYS A 329 8.83 0.63 -26.13
C CYS A 329 8.59 1.34 -27.46
N LEU A 330 9.28 0.88 -28.50
CA LEU A 330 8.94 1.15 -29.89
C LEU A 330 8.04 0.02 -30.38
N PHE A 331 6.83 0.38 -30.78
CA PHE A 331 5.83 -0.54 -31.28
C PHE A 331 5.79 -0.51 -32.81
N GLY A 332 5.64 -1.69 -33.40
CA GLY A 332 5.43 -1.90 -34.83
C GLY A 332 4.32 -2.94 -35.07
N GLY A 333 3.64 -2.90 -36.21
CA GLY A 333 2.61 -3.89 -36.58
C GLY A 333 1.31 -3.24 -37.06
N ALA A 334 0.17 -3.77 -36.64
CA ALA A 334 -1.14 -3.27 -37.06
C ALA A 334 -2.21 -3.39 -35.96
N ILE A 335 -3.17 -2.48 -36.00
CA ILE A 335 -4.39 -2.49 -35.20
C ILE A 335 -5.56 -2.34 -36.17
N SER A 336 -6.63 -3.11 -35.99
CA SER A 336 -7.86 -2.87 -36.72
C SER A 336 -9.05 -2.75 -35.79
N SER A 337 -9.97 -1.85 -36.12
CA SER A 337 -11.19 -1.64 -35.35
C SER A 337 -12.36 -1.30 -36.28
N GLN A 338 -13.57 -1.59 -35.83
CA GLN A 338 -14.77 -1.31 -36.64
C GLN A 338 -14.91 0.17 -37.01
N LYS A 339 -14.53 1.08 -36.10
CA LYS A 339 -14.76 2.52 -36.27
C LYS A 339 -13.57 3.28 -36.85
N PHE A 340 -12.33 2.89 -36.56
CA PHE A 340 -11.14 3.57 -37.09
C PHE A 340 -10.48 2.83 -38.27
N GLY A 341 -11.00 1.66 -38.67
CA GLY A 341 -10.44 0.87 -39.75
C GLY A 341 -9.10 0.22 -39.38
N ASP A 342 -8.31 -0.08 -40.40
CA ASP A 342 -6.96 -0.62 -40.28
C ASP A 342 -5.95 0.52 -40.06
N LEU A 343 -5.14 0.39 -39.02
CA LEU A 343 -4.10 1.33 -38.63
C LEU A 343 -2.76 0.61 -38.65
N GLU A 344 -1.82 1.18 -39.40
CA GLU A 344 -0.42 0.81 -39.30
C GLU A 344 0.18 1.37 -38.00
N VAL A 345 0.84 0.49 -37.26
CA VAL A 345 1.63 0.86 -36.10
C VAL A 345 3.08 0.88 -36.57
N ASP A 346 3.63 2.08 -36.77
CA ASP A 346 5.03 2.27 -37.12
C ASP A 346 5.64 3.33 -36.20
N GLY A 347 6.67 2.94 -35.44
CA GLY A 347 7.39 3.83 -34.53
C GLY A 347 6.53 4.42 -33.41
N TRP A 348 5.42 3.79 -33.02
CA TRP A 348 4.63 4.25 -31.88
C TRP A 348 5.46 4.08 -30.60
N THR A 349 5.39 5.06 -29.70
CA THR A 349 6.21 5.09 -28.48
C THR A 349 5.35 4.86 -27.25
N GLY A 350 5.82 4.07 -26.29
CA GLY A 350 5.15 3.96 -24.99
C GLY A 350 5.81 2.98 -24.05
N SER A 351 5.04 2.06 -23.46
CA SER A 351 5.58 1.11 -22.47
C SER A 351 4.81 -0.19 -22.34
N GLN A 352 5.48 -1.15 -21.72
CA GLN A 352 4.86 -2.34 -21.13
C GLN A 352 5.03 -2.27 -19.62
N THR A 353 3.92 -2.37 -18.90
CA THR A 353 3.84 -2.28 -17.43
C THR A 353 3.24 -3.55 -16.82
N HIS A 354 3.58 -3.80 -15.56
CA HIS A 354 3.05 -4.92 -14.78
C HIS A 354 2.67 -4.43 -13.38
N SER A 355 1.44 -4.71 -12.96
CA SER A 355 0.98 -4.44 -11.59
C SER A 355 0.39 -5.69 -10.96
N TRP A 356 0.62 -5.88 -9.65
CA TRP A 356 0.03 -6.99 -8.91
C TRP A 356 -0.24 -6.65 -7.45
N GLY A 357 -1.20 -7.32 -6.85
CA GLY A 357 -1.59 -7.03 -5.48
C GLY A 357 -2.70 -7.91 -4.94
N ASN A 358 -3.05 -7.71 -3.67
CA ASN A 358 -4.12 -8.47 -3.02
C ASN A 358 -5.46 -7.73 -2.96
N SER A 359 -5.50 -6.49 -3.43
CA SER A 359 -6.68 -5.62 -3.41
C SER A 359 -6.48 -4.48 -4.40
N TYR A 360 -7.56 -3.98 -5.02
CA TYR A 360 -7.51 -2.67 -5.69
C TYR A 360 -7.42 -1.52 -4.65
N PRO A 361 -6.60 -0.49 -4.89
CA PRO A 361 -6.56 0.74 -4.10
C PRO A 361 -7.93 1.40 -3.98
N LYS A 362 -8.15 2.14 -2.89
CA LYS A 362 -9.40 2.88 -2.71
C LYS A 362 -9.36 4.23 -3.41
N ASN A 363 -8.26 4.94 -3.18
CA ASN A 363 -8.01 6.31 -3.63
C ASN A 363 -6.58 6.29 -4.14
N ARG A 364 -6.40 6.27 -5.46
CA ARG A 364 -5.08 6.26 -6.09
C ARG A 364 -5.15 7.07 -7.36
N ILE A 365 -4.11 7.84 -7.61
CA ILE A 365 -3.93 8.58 -8.84
C ILE A 365 -2.52 8.32 -9.37
N TYR A 366 -2.43 8.04 -10.67
CA TYR A 366 -1.20 7.64 -11.33
C TYR A 366 -1.10 8.33 -12.68
N ALA A 367 0.09 8.80 -13.04
CA ALA A 367 0.32 9.37 -14.35
C ALA A 367 1.70 9.00 -14.88
N THR A 368 1.80 8.88 -16.20
CA THR A 368 3.06 8.58 -16.88
C THR A 368 3.19 9.28 -18.22
N VAL A 369 4.42 9.65 -18.55
CA VAL A 369 4.85 10.14 -19.86
C VAL A 369 6.13 9.40 -20.24
N TYR A 370 6.15 8.78 -21.41
CA TYR A 370 7.34 8.20 -22.02
C TYR A 370 7.72 9.01 -23.25
N GLY A 371 8.57 10.02 -23.05
CA GLY A 371 8.96 10.97 -24.09
C GLY A 371 8.14 12.25 -24.03
N PHE A 372 8.74 13.31 -23.48
CA PHE A 372 8.17 14.66 -23.51
C PHE A 372 8.39 15.31 -24.88
N ASP A 373 7.53 16.26 -25.26
CA ASP A 373 7.44 16.80 -26.63
C ASP A 373 8.76 17.39 -27.14
N SER A 374 9.44 18.18 -26.31
CA SER A 374 10.75 18.76 -26.64
C SER A 374 11.93 17.96 -26.08
N ARG A 375 11.66 16.88 -25.33
CA ARG A 375 12.66 16.07 -24.62
C ARG A 375 12.27 14.58 -24.68
N PRO A 376 12.35 13.95 -25.86
CA PRO A 376 11.78 12.62 -26.10
C PRO A 376 12.52 11.48 -25.37
N ARG A 377 13.73 11.73 -24.85
CA ARG A 377 14.49 10.75 -24.04
C ARG A 377 14.18 10.82 -22.55
N ASN A 378 13.27 11.71 -22.13
CA ASN A 378 12.87 11.89 -20.75
C ASN A 378 11.53 11.20 -20.49
N CYS A 379 11.40 10.52 -19.35
CA CYS A 379 10.15 9.90 -18.93
C CYS A 379 9.90 10.10 -17.44
N ILE A 380 8.64 10.03 -17.06
CA ILE A 380 8.22 10.13 -15.66
C ILE A 380 7.11 9.13 -15.36
N GLU A 381 7.12 8.62 -14.14
CA GLU A 381 5.97 8.00 -13.50
C GLU A 381 5.74 8.64 -12.14
N VAL A 382 4.50 9.01 -11.85
CA VAL A 382 4.07 9.59 -10.56
C VAL A 382 2.86 8.84 -10.03
N LEU A 383 2.80 8.73 -8.71
CA LEU A 383 1.74 8.03 -7.99
C LEU A 383 1.43 8.77 -6.68
N SER A 384 0.16 9.12 -6.44
CA SER A 384 -0.34 9.40 -5.09
C SER A 384 -1.29 8.30 -4.64
N ASP A 385 -1.12 7.83 -3.41
CA ASP A 385 -1.92 6.75 -2.84
C ASP A 385 -2.12 6.96 -1.33
N VAL A 386 -3.19 6.37 -0.79
CA VAL A 386 -3.45 6.30 0.64
C VAL A 386 -3.13 4.89 1.15
N VAL A 387 -2.01 4.77 1.85
CA VAL A 387 -1.52 3.49 2.39
C VAL A 387 -1.76 3.36 3.89
N ASN A 388 -1.87 2.12 4.37
CA ASN A 388 -1.98 1.82 5.81
C ASN A 388 -0.60 1.54 6.39
N VAL A 389 -0.12 2.40 7.28
CA VAL A 389 1.13 2.20 8.04
C VAL A 389 0.76 1.95 9.49
N GLY A 390 0.74 0.68 9.89
CA GLY A 390 0.19 0.26 11.18
C GLY A 390 -1.31 0.55 11.28
N LEU A 391 -1.71 1.30 12.32
CA LEU A 391 -3.10 1.72 12.53
C LEU A 391 -3.46 3.03 11.82
N PHE A 392 -2.49 3.69 11.18
CA PHE A 392 -2.68 5.01 10.58
C PHE A 392 -2.74 4.93 9.05
N LYS A 393 -3.61 5.75 8.47
CA LYS A 393 -3.57 6.03 7.03
C LYS A 393 -2.56 7.13 6.76
N ARG A 394 -1.74 6.97 5.73
CA ARG A 394 -0.83 8.01 5.24
C ARG A 394 -1.03 8.21 3.75
N ARG A 395 -1.11 9.48 3.35
CA ARG A 395 -0.90 9.85 1.94
C ARG A 395 0.58 9.76 1.64
N ILE A 396 0.87 9.23 0.48
CA ILE A 396 2.23 9.17 -0.03
C ILE A 396 2.21 9.61 -1.49
N PHE A 397 3.28 10.29 -1.88
CA PHE A 397 3.58 10.59 -3.27
C PHE A 397 4.89 9.92 -3.66
N ILE A 398 4.90 9.26 -4.80
CA ILE A 398 6.06 8.58 -5.37
C ILE A 398 6.31 9.15 -6.76
N MET A 399 7.58 9.38 -7.08
CA MET A 399 8.01 9.82 -8.42
C MET A 399 9.27 9.12 -8.84
N VAL A 400 9.31 8.68 -10.10
CA VAL A 400 10.53 8.26 -10.79
C VAL A 400 10.64 9.04 -12.08
N LEU A 401 11.77 9.71 -12.27
CA LEU A 401 12.03 10.57 -13.42
C LEU A 401 13.35 10.16 -14.06
N ARG A 402 13.36 9.90 -15.37
CA ARG A 402 14.57 9.91 -16.18
C ARG A 402 14.76 11.28 -16.80
N TYR A 403 15.82 11.96 -16.43
CA TYR A 403 16.11 13.32 -16.83
C TYR A 403 17.60 13.49 -17.10
N GLN A 404 17.94 13.84 -18.35
CA GLN A 404 19.32 14.04 -18.81
C GLN A 404 20.22 12.83 -18.51
N ASP A 405 19.76 11.65 -18.95
CA ASP A 405 20.41 10.34 -18.74
C ASP A 405 20.58 9.91 -17.27
N LYS A 406 20.01 10.66 -16.31
CA LYS A 406 19.97 10.29 -14.88
C LYS A 406 18.60 9.76 -14.49
N GLU A 407 18.56 8.79 -13.58
CA GLU A 407 17.32 8.36 -12.94
C GLU A 407 17.23 8.91 -11.52
N ILE A 408 16.17 9.67 -11.27
CA ILE A 408 15.84 10.28 -9.99
C ILE A 408 14.66 9.52 -9.38
N ARG A 409 14.87 8.89 -8.22
CA ARG A 409 13.81 8.18 -7.49
C ARG A 409 13.45 8.91 -6.21
N LEU A 410 12.19 9.30 -6.09
CA LEU A 410 11.56 9.81 -4.88
C LEU A 410 10.46 8.84 -4.44
N ASN A 411 10.88 7.66 -3.98
CA ASN A 411 10.04 6.49 -3.71
C ASN A 411 9.97 6.08 -2.22
N SER A 412 10.65 6.81 -1.33
CA SER A 412 10.56 6.62 0.12
C SER A 412 9.19 7.04 0.67
N LEU A 413 8.57 6.19 1.50
CA LEU A 413 7.30 6.47 2.17
C LEU A 413 7.35 7.75 3.03
N TYR A 414 8.44 7.91 3.81
CA TYR A 414 8.60 9.06 4.69
C TYR A 414 8.64 10.36 3.89
N ARG A 415 9.47 10.40 2.83
CA ARG A 415 9.57 11.58 1.96
C ARG A 415 8.28 11.80 1.18
N GLY A 416 7.68 10.75 0.66
CA GLY A 416 6.42 10.79 -0.06
C GLY A 416 5.30 11.40 0.77
N SER A 417 5.29 11.18 2.09
CA SER A 417 4.32 11.80 3.00
C SER A 417 4.50 13.31 3.22
N LYS A 418 5.65 13.89 2.80
CA LYS A 418 5.92 15.33 2.86
C LYS A 418 5.61 16.07 1.56
N ALA A 419 5.34 15.35 0.47
CA ALA A 419 4.95 15.97 -0.77
C ALA A 419 3.57 16.62 -0.63
N LYS A 420 3.37 17.71 -1.35
CA LYS A 420 2.03 18.27 -1.53
C LYS A 420 1.46 17.65 -2.81
N SER A 421 0.25 17.13 -2.72
CA SER A 421 -0.49 16.56 -3.84
C SER A 421 -1.95 16.95 -3.65
N THR A 422 -2.53 17.58 -4.67
CA THR A 422 -3.91 18.04 -4.66
C THR A 422 -4.54 17.75 -6.00
N VAL A 423 -5.75 17.21 -5.97
CA VAL A 423 -6.55 16.92 -7.16
C VAL A 423 -7.84 17.69 -7.03
N GLU A 424 -8.06 18.61 -7.97
CA GLU A 424 -9.24 19.45 -8.02
C GLU A 424 -9.94 19.27 -9.36
N TYR A 425 -11.27 19.36 -9.33
CA TYR A 425 -12.10 19.30 -10.51
C TYR A 425 -13.02 20.53 -10.56
N THR A 426 -12.90 21.30 -11.63
CA THR A 426 -13.79 22.42 -11.95
C THR A 426 -14.40 22.18 -13.33
N GLU A 427 -13.59 22.35 -14.38
CA GLU A 427 -13.90 22.01 -15.77
C GLU A 427 -12.94 20.92 -16.29
N MET A 428 -11.72 20.92 -15.76
CA MET A 428 -10.66 19.93 -16.01
C MET A 428 -10.39 19.15 -14.72
N PHE A 429 -9.87 17.93 -14.85
CA PHE A 429 -9.19 17.26 -13.76
C PHE A 429 -7.76 17.78 -13.67
N ASP A 430 -7.47 18.54 -12.61
CA ASP A 430 -6.14 19.11 -12.36
C ASP A 430 -5.49 18.41 -11.17
N TRP A 431 -4.44 17.65 -11.44
CA TRP A 431 -3.56 17.11 -10.42
C TRP A 431 -2.28 17.92 -10.34
N VAL A 432 -2.14 18.67 -9.23
CA VAL A 432 -0.97 19.47 -8.94
C VAL A 432 -0.18 18.82 -7.80
N PHE A 433 1.14 18.74 -7.97
CA PHE A 433 2.02 18.25 -6.92
C PHE A 433 3.29 19.08 -6.78
N GLN A 434 3.86 19.02 -5.58
CA GLN A 434 5.16 19.57 -5.26
C GLN A 434 5.96 18.58 -4.40
N THR A 435 7.15 18.24 -4.86
CA THR A 435 8.10 17.38 -4.15
C THR A 435 9.54 17.86 -4.35
N GLN A 436 10.49 17.25 -3.66
CA GLN A 436 11.90 17.64 -3.75
C GLN A 436 12.85 16.51 -3.39
N SER A 437 14.05 16.58 -3.96
CA SER A 437 15.24 15.84 -3.53
C SER A 437 16.16 16.75 -2.70
N SER A 438 17.36 16.28 -2.35
CA SER A 438 18.39 17.13 -1.75
C SER A 438 18.85 18.26 -2.67
N GLN A 439 18.86 18.03 -3.99
CA GLN A 439 19.42 18.96 -4.99
C GLN A 439 18.37 19.67 -5.85
N LEU A 440 17.19 19.07 -6.04
CA LEU A 440 16.18 19.52 -6.99
C LEU A 440 14.82 19.74 -6.30
N THR A 441 14.05 20.70 -6.79
CA THR A 441 12.61 20.81 -6.52
C THR A 441 11.81 20.51 -7.77
N PHE A 442 10.64 19.93 -7.58
CA PHE A 442 9.74 19.52 -8.64
C PHE A 442 8.35 20.09 -8.38
N GLN A 443 7.78 20.72 -9.39
CA GLN A 443 6.38 21.14 -9.41
C GLN A 443 5.76 20.58 -10.68
N GLY A 444 4.72 19.75 -10.52
CA GLY A 444 4.05 19.11 -11.63
C GLY A 444 2.58 19.46 -11.67
N THR A 445 2.06 19.55 -12.88
CA THR A 445 0.64 19.71 -13.18
C THR A 445 0.26 18.71 -14.27
N ILE A 446 -0.72 17.87 -13.98
CA ILE A 446 -1.37 16.99 -14.96
C ILE A 446 -2.81 17.45 -15.10
N SER A 447 -3.25 17.67 -16.35
CA SER A 447 -4.57 18.24 -16.64
C SER A 447 -5.22 17.50 -17.79
N ALA A 448 -6.50 17.14 -17.63
CA ALA A 448 -7.30 16.51 -18.68
C ALA A 448 -8.78 16.89 -18.56
N PRO A 449 -9.49 17.12 -19.68
CA PRO A 449 -10.92 17.42 -19.63
C PRO A 449 -11.71 16.17 -19.26
N ARG A 450 -12.90 16.36 -18.67
CA ARG A 450 -13.74 15.24 -18.20
C ARG A 450 -14.08 14.24 -19.30
N ASP A 451 -14.41 14.75 -20.48
CA ASP A 451 -14.77 13.98 -21.68
C ASP A 451 -13.61 13.13 -22.24
N SER A 452 -12.37 13.38 -21.81
CA SER A 452 -11.21 12.56 -22.17
C SER A 452 -11.08 11.28 -21.35
N PHE A 453 -11.87 11.12 -20.29
CA PHE A 453 -11.81 9.96 -19.43
C PHE A 453 -12.79 8.89 -19.85
N ILE A 454 -12.29 7.67 -19.92
CA ILE A 454 -13.11 6.46 -19.94
C ILE A 454 -13.25 5.97 -18.50
N THR A 455 -14.47 5.58 -18.12
CA THR A 455 -14.76 5.00 -16.82
C THR A 455 -14.91 3.49 -16.93
N LEU A 456 -14.05 2.74 -16.24
CA LEU A 456 -14.09 1.28 -16.18
C LEU A 456 -14.48 0.82 -14.78
N PRO A 457 -15.46 -0.09 -14.64
CA PRO A 457 -15.82 -0.64 -13.35
C PRO A 457 -14.83 -1.75 -12.98
N VAL A 458 -14.08 -1.52 -11.91
CA VAL A 458 -13.13 -2.48 -11.33
C VAL A 458 -13.63 -2.99 -9.99
N ARG A 459 -13.32 -4.23 -9.65
CA ARG A 459 -13.78 -4.87 -8.41
C ARG A 459 -12.61 -5.06 -7.47
N ASN A 460 -12.81 -4.80 -6.17
CA ASN A 460 -11.83 -5.19 -5.16
C ASN A 460 -11.98 -6.67 -4.76
N GLU A 461 -11.14 -7.13 -3.84
CA GLU A 461 -11.12 -8.50 -3.32
C GLU A 461 -12.44 -8.96 -2.67
N ASN A 462 -13.26 -8.00 -2.24
CA ASN A 462 -14.59 -8.21 -1.64
C ASN A 462 -15.71 -7.96 -2.66
N LEU A 463 -15.39 -7.87 -3.96
CA LEU A 463 -16.32 -7.64 -5.07
C LEU A 463 -17.02 -6.27 -5.05
N ILE A 464 -16.55 -5.35 -4.22
CA ILE A 464 -17.05 -3.98 -4.21
C ILE A 464 -16.53 -3.29 -5.48
N VAL A 465 -17.46 -2.69 -6.23
CA VAL A 465 -17.16 -1.97 -7.46
C VAL A 465 -16.54 -0.60 -7.13
N ARG A 466 -15.60 -0.21 -7.96
CA ARG A 466 -14.86 1.06 -7.98
C ARG A 466 -14.80 1.55 -9.41
N GLU A 467 -14.58 2.85 -9.57
CA GLU A 467 -14.41 3.47 -10.87
C GLU A 467 -12.92 3.70 -11.10
N LEU A 468 -12.42 3.15 -12.22
CA LEU A 468 -11.12 3.47 -12.78
C LEU A 468 -11.34 4.40 -13.95
N LEU A 469 -10.95 5.66 -13.78
CA LEU A 469 -10.97 6.68 -14.81
C LEU A 469 -9.63 6.65 -15.54
N ILE A 470 -9.63 6.60 -16.87
CA ILE A 470 -8.42 6.59 -17.69
C ILE A 470 -8.54 7.66 -18.77
N SER A 471 -7.60 8.60 -18.78
CA SER A 471 -7.33 9.47 -19.92
C SER A 471 -6.02 9.06 -20.56
N THR A 472 -6.01 8.88 -21.88
CA THR A 472 -4.81 8.54 -22.66
C THR A 472 -4.19 9.78 -23.31
N LYS A 473 -4.75 10.97 -23.08
CA LYS A 473 -4.37 12.22 -23.75
C LYS A 473 -4.18 13.40 -22.80
N ALA A 474 -3.91 13.12 -21.52
CA ALA A 474 -3.72 14.20 -20.57
C ALA A 474 -2.48 15.04 -20.94
N SER A 475 -2.48 16.28 -20.48
CA SER A 475 -1.30 17.13 -20.50
C SER A 475 -0.49 16.93 -19.23
N PHE A 476 0.84 17.10 -19.33
CA PHE A 476 1.76 17.07 -18.20
C PHE A 476 2.78 18.19 -18.36
N THR A 477 2.86 19.08 -17.38
CA THR A 477 3.97 20.03 -17.23
C THR A 477 4.76 19.72 -15.96
N LEU A 478 6.08 19.58 -16.08
CA LEU A 478 7.00 19.39 -14.95
C LEU A 478 8.04 20.52 -14.94
N ARG A 479 8.02 21.33 -13.88
CA ARG A 479 9.06 22.32 -13.60
C ARG A 479 10.09 21.72 -12.65
N ILE A 480 11.35 21.73 -13.07
CA ILE A 480 12.51 21.22 -12.31
C ILE A 480 13.39 22.42 -11.97
N THR A 481 13.66 22.66 -10.68
CA THR A 481 14.54 23.75 -10.24
C THR A 481 15.73 23.21 -9.47
N GLU A 482 16.94 23.58 -9.89
CA GLU A 482 18.16 23.27 -9.16
C GLU A 482 18.33 24.22 -7.97
N LYS A 483 18.42 23.66 -6.76
CA LYS A 483 18.42 24.46 -5.52
C LYS A 483 19.62 25.37 -5.37
N LYS A 484 20.80 24.94 -5.87
CA LYS A 484 22.06 25.67 -5.69
C LYS A 484 22.19 26.84 -6.67
N SER A 485 21.85 26.63 -7.94
CA SER A 485 22.02 27.62 -9.00
C SER A 485 20.76 28.45 -9.25
N GLY A 486 19.58 27.94 -8.84
CA GLY A 486 18.28 28.50 -9.22
C GLY A 486 17.88 28.20 -10.67
N LYS A 487 18.69 27.43 -11.43
CA LYS A 487 18.40 27.07 -12.82
C LYS A 487 17.09 26.28 -12.90
N VAL A 488 16.27 26.64 -13.88
CA VAL A 488 14.96 26.01 -14.14
C VAL A 488 14.98 25.31 -15.49
N ASP A 489 14.46 24.09 -15.53
CA ASP A 489 14.08 23.39 -16.75
C ASP A 489 12.59 23.01 -16.68
N VAL A 490 11.94 22.91 -17.84
CA VAL A 490 10.51 22.60 -17.94
C VAL A 490 10.30 21.51 -18.98
N LEU A 491 9.73 20.39 -18.56
CA LEU A 491 9.28 19.32 -19.45
C LEU A 491 7.78 19.46 -19.70
N LYS A 492 7.35 19.30 -20.95
CA LYS A 492 5.95 19.39 -21.36
C LYS A 492 5.56 18.23 -22.27
N SER A 493 4.38 17.70 -22.04
CA SER A 493 3.68 16.75 -22.90
C SER A 493 2.26 17.28 -23.02
N GLU A 494 1.82 17.67 -24.21
CA GLU A 494 0.47 18.20 -24.40
C GLU A 494 -0.59 17.10 -24.36
N ASN A 495 -0.37 15.98 -25.06
CA ASN A 495 -1.38 14.93 -25.26
C ASN A 495 -0.84 13.50 -25.11
N LYS A 496 0.34 13.31 -24.50
CA LYS A 496 1.01 12.00 -24.34
C LYS A 496 1.02 11.48 -22.91
N CYS A 497 0.29 12.10 -21.98
CA CYS A 497 0.20 11.62 -20.61
C CYS A 497 -0.94 10.60 -20.47
N PHE A 498 -0.60 9.40 -20.02
CA PHE A 498 -1.60 8.48 -19.47
C PHE A 498 -1.90 8.89 -18.04
N PHE A 499 -3.18 9.06 -17.73
CA PHE A 499 -3.64 9.58 -16.45
C PHE A 499 -4.77 8.70 -15.91
N GLU A 500 -4.53 8.07 -14.77
CA GLU A 500 -5.41 7.11 -14.14
C GLU A 500 -5.85 7.61 -12.76
N ILE A 501 -7.15 7.55 -12.48
CA ILE A 501 -7.74 7.90 -11.19
C ILE A 501 -8.64 6.75 -10.74
N ILE A 502 -8.41 6.26 -9.52
CA ILE A 502 -9.29 5.29 -8.86
C ILE A 502 -10.09 6.03 -7.79
N THR A 503 -11.40 6.04 -7.94
CA THR A 503 -12.35 6.69 -7.04
C THR A 503 -13.56 5.80 -6.72
N ASN A 504 -14.30 6.17 -5.67
CA ASN A 504 -15.61 5.61 -5.37
C ASN A 504 -16.76 6.46 -5.93
N ASP A 505 -16.44 7.65 -6.45
CA ASP A 505 -17.41 8.67 -6.83
C ASP A 505 -16.73 9.65 -7.82
N TYR A 506 -17.20 9.64 -9.07
CA TYR A 506 -16.74 10.49 -10.16
C TYR A 506 -17.24 11.94 -10.09
N ASN A 507 -18.23 12.21 -9.24
CA ASN A 507 -18.90 13.52 -9.18
C ASN A 507 -18.29 14.45 -8.14
N GLN A 508 -17.18 14.04 -7.51
CA GLN A 508 -16.49 14.86 -6.52
C GLN A 508 -15.75 16.02 -7.20
N SER A 509 -15.97 17.24 -6.70
CA SER A 509 -15.20 18.43 -7.10
C SER A 509 -13.78 18.42 -6.53
N LYS A 510 -13.54 17.63 -5.49
CA LYS A 510 -12.23 17.48 -4.86
C LYS A 510 -11.99 16.04 -4.47
N TYR A 511 -10.86 15.49 -4.90
CA TYR A 511 -10.50 14.11 -4.61
C TYR A 511 -9.49 14.09 -3.47
N ASP A 512 -9.83 13.35 -2.41
CA ASP A 512 -8.98 13.20 -1.24
C ASP A 512 -7.93 12.08 -1.46
N ILE A 513 -6.99 12.33 -2.39
CA ILE A 513 -5.96 11.40 -2.88
C ILE A 513 -4.55 11.92 -2.60
#